data_AF-A0A7J8NYW3-F1
#
_entry.id   AF-A0A7J8NYW3-F1
#
_cell.length_a   1.000
_cell.length_b   1.000
_cell.length_c   1.000
_cell.angle_alpha   90.00
_cell.angle_beta   90.00
_cell.angle_gamma   90.00
#
_symmetry.space_group_name_H-M   'P 1'
#
loop_
_entity.id
_entity.type
_entity.pdbx_description
1 polymer ?
#
loop_
_entity_poly.entity_id
_entity_poly.type
_entity_poly.pdbx_seq_one_letter_code
_entity_poly.pdbx_strand_id
1 'polypeptide(L)'
;MHANEEVRTKRVEPSREVVCVLGASGYITSWLVNLLLQHEYSINATVRDPHDLKKTELIEEGSFDLVVEGCIGVFHTASLCYFDVEDPQ
;
A
#
# COMPACT_ATOMS: atom_id res chain seq x y z
N MET A 1 -12.14 -44.60 -30.78
CA MET A 1 -12.05 -44.06 -29.41
C MET A 1 -10.93 -43.05 -29.38
N HIS A 2 -11.22 -41.76 -29.56
CA HIS A 2 -10.33 -40.67 -29.15
C HIS A 2 -11.27 -39.53 -28.76
N ALA A 3 -11.30 -39.19 -27.48
CA ALA A 3 -12.18 -38.19 -26.90
C ALA A 3 -11.63 -36.78 -27.19
N ASN A 4 -12.53 -35.84 -27.43
CA ASN A 4 -12.24 -34.41 -27.56
C ASN A 4 -11.86 -33.83 -26.19
N GLU A 5 -10.77 -33.07 -26.15
CA GLU A 5 -10.36 -32.32 -24.98
C GLU A 5 -11.09 -30.96 -24.97
N GLU A 6 -12.03 -30.82 -24.05
CA GLU A 6 -12.83 -29.63 -23.83
C GLU A 6 -11.94 -28.56 -23.17
N VAL A 7 -11.60 -27.49 -23.90
CA VAL A 7 -10.86 -26.34 -23.36
C VAL A 7 -11.78 -25.59 -22.40
N ARG A 8 -11.72 -25.99 -21.12
CA ARG A 8 -12.41 -25.31 -20.02
C ARG A 8 -11.75 -23.96 -19.77
N THR A 9 -12.29 -22.92 -20.40
CA THR A 9 -11.96 -21.53 -20.07
C THR A 9 -12.29 -21.30 -18.59
N LYS A 10 -11.27 -21.26 -17.73
CA LYS A 10 -11.45 -20.82 -16.35
C LYS A 10 -11.71 -19.33 -16.42
N ARG A 11 -12.91 -18.88 -16.05
CA ARG A 11 -13.15 -17.46 -15.75
C ARG A 11 -12.09 -17.03 -14.74
N VAL A 12 -11.21 -16.14 -15.14
CA VAL A 12 -10.40 -15.37 -14.20
C VAL A 12 -11.36 -14.31 -13.68
N GLU A 13 -11.87 -14.51 -12.45
CA GLU A 13 -12.55 -13.44 -11.73
C GLU A 13 -11.57 -12.27 -11.63
N PRO A 14 -11.97 -11.02 -11.93
CA PRO A 14 -11.06 -9.89 -11.85
C PRO A 14 -10.57 -9.77 -10.40
N SER A 15 -9.32 -10.17 -10.16
CA SER A 15 -8.67 -9.97 -8.88
C SER A 15 -8.56 -8.46 -8.68
N ARG A 16 -9.17 -7.93 -7.63
CA ARG A 16 -8.99 -6.52 -7.25
C ARG A 16 -7.50 -6.23 -7.19
N GLU A 17 -7.06 -5.27 -8.00
CA GLU A 17 -5.66 -4.85 -7.99
C GLU A 17 -5.32 -4.30 -6.61
N VAL A 18 -4.13 -4.63 -6.10
CA VAL A 18 -3.68 -4.21 -4.78
C VAL A 18 -2.69 -3.07 -4.93
N VAL A 19 -2.85 -2.01 -4.14
CA VAL A 19 -1.87 -0.92 -4.03
C VAL A 19 -1.36 -0.82 -2.59
N CYS A 20 -0.08 -0.53 -2.44
CA CYS A 20 0.53 -0.28 -1.13
C CYS A 20 0.53 1.23 -0.84
N VAL A 21 0.15 1.62 0.38
CA VAL A 21 0.19 3.01 0.86
C VAL A 21 1.03 3.09 2.14
N LEU A 22 2.20 3.71 2.02
CA LEU A 22 3.13 3.93 3.13
C LEU A 22 2.86 5.30 3.76
N GLY A 23 2.54 5.35 5.06
CA GLY A 23 2.17 6.62 5.75
C GLY A 23 0.65 6.86 5.82
N ALA A 24 -0.13 5.80 6.05
CA ALA A 24 -1.59 5.85 6.01
C ALA A 24 -2.26 6.67 7.14
N SER A 25 -1.50 7.17 8.11
CA SER A 25 -2.01 8.02 9.20
C SER A 25 -2.18 9.50 8.82
N GLY A 26 -1.69 9.93 7.65
CA GLY A 26 -1.74 11.33 7.23
C GLY A 26 -3.13 11.79 6.78
N TYR A 27 -3.43 13.09 6.97
CA TYR A 27 -4.69 13.70 6.56
C TYR A 27 -4.93 13.56 5.04
N ILE A 28 -3.91 13.86 4.22
CA ILE A 28 -3.98 13.72 2.76
C ILE A 28 -4.16 12.25 2.38
N THR A 29 -3.58 11.32 3.14
CA THR A 29 -3.69 9.89 2.87
C THR A 29 -5.12 9.38 3.01
N SER A 30 -5.94 9.98 3.87
CA SER A 30 -7.36 9.59 3.99
C SER A 30 -8.14 9.80 2.69
N TRP A 31 -7.87 10.89 1.97
CA TRP A 31 -8.48 11.16 0.67
C TRP A 31 -7.97 10.21 -0.41
N LEU A 32 -6.66 9.91 -0.40
CA LEU A 32 -6.06 8.93 -1.31
C LEU A 32 -6.69 7.54 -1.12
N VAL A 33 -6.80 7.06 0.12
CA VAL A 33 -7.41 5.77 0.44
C VAL A 33 -8.88 5.74 0.00
N ASN A 34 -9.64 6.80 0.27
CA ASN A 34 -11.04 6.87 -0.15
C ASN A 34 -11.17 6.80 -1.69
N LEU A 35 -10.34 7.54 -2.43
CA LEU A 35 -10.35 7.50 -3.90
C LEU A 35 -10.01 6.10 -4.44
N LEU A 36 -8.98 5.46 -3.90
CA LEU A 36 -8.57 4.12 -4.32
C LEU A 36 -9.68 3.09 -4.07
N LEU A 37 -10.34 3.14 -2.92
CA LEU A 37 -11.48 2.26 -2.62
C LEU A 37 -12.67 2.50 -3.56
N GLN A 38 -12.95 3.75 -3.95
CA GLN A 38 -14.00 4.08 -4.93
C GLN A 38 -13.73 3.50 -6.32
N HIS A 39 -12.46 3.27 -6.67
CA HIS A 39 -12.03 2.66 -7.93
C HIS A 39 -11.79 1.14 -7.81
N GLU A 40 -12.36 0.50 -6.78
CA GLU A 40 -12.32 -0.95 -6.56
C GLU A 40 -10.93 -1.55 -6.30
N TYR A 41 -9.95 -0.72 -5.91
CA TYR A 41 -8.65 -1.20 -5.44
C TYR A 41 -8.76 -1.84 -4.05
N SER A 42 -7.90 -2.84 -3.82
CA SER A 42 -7.54 -3.30 -2.47
C SER A 42 -6.27 -2.58 -2.01
N ILE A 43 -6.14 -2.35 -0.70
CA ILE A 43 -5.09 -1.47 -0.17
C ILE A 43 -4.33 -2.17 0.96
N ASN A 44 -3.01 -2.25 0.81
CA ASN A 44 -2.08 -2.54 1.90
C ASN A 44 -1.62 -1.21 2.52
N ALA A 45 -2.18 -0.83 3.65
CA ALA A 45 -1.87 0.43 4.32
C ALA A 45 -0.94 0.19 5.51
N THR A 46 0.21 0.87 5.56
CA THR A 46 1.09 0.82 6.74
C THR A 46 0.84 2.04 7.64
N VAL A 47 0.62 1.78 8.92
CA VAL A 47 0.55 2.79 9.97
C VAL A 47 1.73 2.56 10.92
N ARG A 48 2.35 3.66 11.34
CA ARG A 48 3.43 3.62 12.33
C ARG A 48 2.83 3.37 13.72
N ASP A 49 3.37 2.40 14.44
CA ASP A 49 3.04 2.22 15.86
C ASP A 49 3.86 3.24 16.68
N PRO A 50 3.22 4.16 17.42
CA PRO A 50 3.92 5.13 18.26
C PRO A 50 4.70 4.51 19.43
N HIS A 51 4.44 3.25 19.80
CA HIS A 51 5.17 2.54 20.85
C HIS A 51 6.34 1.70 20.32
N ASP A 52 6.47 1.54 19.01
CA ASP A 52 7.55 0.81 18.35
C ASP A 52 8.48 1.78 17.61
N LEU A 53 9.33 2.45 18.38
CA LEU A 53 10.35 3.39 17.88
C LEU A 53 11.46 2.72 17.03
N LYS A 54 11.43 1.40 16.86
CA LYS A 54 12.35 0.72 15.92
C LYS A 54 11.78 0.69 14.51
N LYS A 55 10.45 0.63 14.37
CA LYS A 55 9.73 0.72 13.08
C LYS A 55 9.58 2.14 12.54
N THR A 56 10.14 3.14 13.21
CA THR A 56 10.15 4.52 12.74
C THR A 56 11.22 4.81 11.70
N GLU A 57 12.25 3.96 11.60
CA GLU A 57 13.28 4.10 10.57
C GLU A 57 12.86 3.36 9.30
N LEU A 58 12.43 4.13 8.29
CA LEU A 58 12.14 3.69 6.93
C LEU A 58 13.40 3.24 6.15
N ILE A 59 14.47 2.86 6.86
CA ILE A 59 15.85 2.76 6.34
C ILE A 59 16.34 1.31 6.33
N GLU A 60 15.65 0.40 7.03
CA GLU A 60 15.96 -1.03 6.99
C GLU A 60 15.54 -1.64 5.64
N GLU A 61 16.51 -2.15 4.88
CA GLU A 61 16.30 -2.83 3.61
C GLU A 61 15.40 -4.08 3.82
N GLY A 62 14.42 -4.26 2.93
CA GLY A 62 13.48 -5.39 3.00
C GLY A 62 12.32 -5.25 4.00
N SER A 63 12.31 -4.19 4.83
CA SER A 63 11.26 -3.98 5.86
C SER A 63 9.84 -3.79 5.29
N PHE A 64 9.72 -3.51 3.99
CA PHE A 64 8.44 -3.33 3.29
C PHE A 64 8.10 -4.47 2.31
N ASP A 65 8.95 -5.48 2.15
CA ASP A 65 8.78 -6.49 1.10
C ASP A 65 7.42 -7.19 1.21
N LEU A 66 7.03 -7.56 2.43
CA LEU A 66 5.75 -8.22 2.69
C LEU A 66 4.52 -7.35 2.36
N VAL A 67 4.62 -6.03 2.54
CA VAL A 67 3.48 -5.13 2.30
C VAL A 67 3.40 -4.66 0.85
N VAL A 68 4.52 -4.75 0.12
CA VAL A 68 4.63 -4.43 -1.30
C VAL A 68 4.38 -5.67 -2.18
N GLU A 69 4.55 -6.88 -1.65
CA GLU A 69 4.32 -8.12 -2.39
C GLU A 69 2.93 -8.16 -3.02
N GLY A 70 2.89 -8.43 -4.34
CA GLY A 70 1.65 -8.48 -5.11
C GLY A 70 0.98 -7.13 -5.38
N CYS A 71 1.55 -6.01 -4.94
CA CYS A 71 1.01 -4.68 -5.24
C CYS A 71 1.39 -4.22 -6.66
N ILE A 72 0.44 -3.65 -7.37
CA ILE A 72 0.64 -3.06 -8.70
C ILE A 72 1.26 -1.64 -8.63
N GLY A 73 1.29 -1.05 -7.44
CA GLY A 73 1.79 0.29 -7.21
C GLY A 73 2.02 0.58 -5.73
N VAL A 74 2.96 1.49 -5.45
CA VAL A 74 3.31 1.94 -4.09
C VAL A 74 3.19 3.45 -4.02
N PHE A 75 2.39 3.94 -3.08
CA PHE A 75 2.28 5.35 -2.75
C PHE A 75 3.01 5.64 -1.44
N HIS A 76 4.01 6.49 -1.50
CA HIS A 76 4.71 6.96 -0.31
C HIS A 76 4.14 8.32 0.11
N THR A 77 3.41 8.35 1.23
CA THR A 77 2.85 9.56 1.85
C THR A 77 3.46 9.87 3.21
N ALA A 78 4.45 9.09 3.67
CA ALA A 78 5.11 9.24 4.96
C ALA A 78 6.10 10.42 5.04
N SER A 79 5.97 11.43 4.16
CA SER A 79 6.77 12.64 4.26
C SER A 79 6.37 13.41 5.52
N LEU A 80 7.14 13.22 6.59
CA LEU A 80 7.19 14.15 7.70
C LEU A 80 7.77 15.45 7.13
N CYS A 81 6.92 16.43 6.85
CA CYS A 81 7.39 17.81 6.86
C CYS A 81 7.80 18.10 8.30
N TYR A 82 9.06 17.88 8.65
CA TYR A 82 9.67 18.54 9.78
C TYR A 82 9.73 20.02 9.39
N PHE A 83 8.74 20.79 9.82
CA PHE A 83 8.94 22.22 9.96
C PHE A 83 9.90 22.35 11.13
N ASP A 84 11.19 22.37 10.82
CA ASP A 84 12.18 22.90 11.75
C ASP A 84 11.90 24.41 11.81
N VAL A 85 10.93 24.77 12.64
CA VAL A 85 10.78 26.15 13.06
C VAL A 85 11.89 26.35 14.08
N GLU A 86 13.06 26.82 13.60
CA GLU A 86 13.95 27.57 14.48
C GLU A 86 13.09 28.69 15.08
N ASP A 87 12.97 28.69 16.41
CA ASP A 87 12.25 29.71 17.18
C ASP A 87 12.61 31.10 16.65
N PRO A 88 11.69 31.83 15.98
CA PRO A 88 11.98 33.18 15.55
C PRO A 88 11.91 34.08 16.79
N GLN A 89 13.07 34.26 17.44
CA GLN A 89 13.29 35.35 18.39
C GLN A 89 13.21 36.72 17.71
#